data_AF-A0A840MNC7-F1
#
_entry.id   AF-A0A840MNC7-F1
#
_cell.length_a   1.000
_cell.length_b   1.000
_cell.length_c   1.000
_cell.angle_alpha   90.00
_cell.angle_beta   90.00
_cell.angle_gamma   90.00
#
_symmetry.space_group_name_H-M   'P 1'
#
loop_
_entity.id
_entity.type
_entity.pdbx_description
1 polymer ?
#
loop_
_entity_poly.entity_id
_entity_poly.type
_entity_poly.pdbx_seq_one_letter_code
_entity_poly.pdbx_strand_id
1 'polypeptide(L)'
;MADQATHLQVVGKLELDQLKRLEILSIIEATTLLLLLGVAVPLKHVFGWPLGSQILGPVHGLVFLVYLWGVMQVMAGGGWRWVEMVRLFMIALIPFGGFFNLPLLRHRAAQLRGMAQPS
;
A
#
# COMPACT_ATOMS: atom_id res chain seq x y z
N MET A 1 -35.20 3.39 -6.51
CA MET A 1 -34.78 2.26 -5.64
C MET A 1 -33.75 1.35 -6.33
N ALA A 2 -34.01 0.84 -7.54
CA ALA A 2 -33.02 0.02 -8.28
C ALA A 2 -31.73 0.78 -8.66
N ASP A 3 -31.85 2.04 -9.10
CA ASP A 3 -30.70 2.89 -9.48
C ASP A 3 -29.73 3.15 -8.31
N GLN A 4 -30.27 3.44 -7.12
CA GLN A 4 -29.50 3.68 -5.90
C GLN A 4 -28.78 2.43 -5.38
N ALA A 5 -29.40 1.24 -5.54
CA ALA A 5 -28.77 -0.04 -5.19
C ALA A 5 -27.60 -0.36 -6.14
N THR A 6 -27.76 -0.13 -7.44
CA THR A 6 -26.69 -0.30 -8.45
C THR A 6 -25.52 0.63 -8.17
N HIS A 7 -25.79 1.90 -7.86
CA HIS A 7 -24.74 2.88 -7.54
C HIS A 7 -23.91 2.46 -6.31
N LEU A 8 -24.56 2.00 -5.24
CA LEU A 8 -23.87 1.51 -4.03
C LEU A 8 -23.02 0.27 -4.31
N GLN A 9 -23.50 -0.65 -5.14
CA GLN A 9 -22.72 -1.84 -5.54
C GLN A 9 -21.49 -1.49 -6.37
N VAL A 10 -21.61 -0.54 -7.31
CA VAL A 10 -20.49 -0.10 -8.15
C VAL A 10 -19.42 0.59 -7.31
N VAL A 11 -19.81 1.51 -6.43
CA VAL A 11 -18.89 2.20 -5.52
C VAL A 11 -18.17 1.20 -4.62
N GLY A 12 -18.89 0.27 -3.98
CA GLY A 12 -18.27 -0.75 -3.13
C GLY A 12 -17.30 -1.67 -3.88
N LYS A 13 -17.58 -2.01 -5.14
CA LYS A 13 -16.67 -2.79 -5.97
C LYS A 13 -15.39 -2.02 -6.32
N LEU A 14 -15.51 -0.73 -6.63
CA LEU A 14 -14.36 0.14 -6.91
C LEU A 14 -13.44 0.26 -5.70
N GLU A 15 -13.99 0.47 -4.50
CA GLU A 15 -13.22 0.54 -3.26
C GLU A 15 -12.47 -0.77 -2.97
N LEU A 16 -13.12 -1.91 -3.19
CA LEU A 16 -12.49 -3.22 -3.03
C LEU A 16 -11.29 -3.41 -3.96
N ASP A 17 -11.41 -2.99 -5.22
CA ASP A 17 -10.35 -3.11 -6.20
C ASP A 17 -9.19 -2.14 -5.89
N GLN A 18 -9.48 -0.94 -5.38
CA GLN A 18 -8.47 0.00 -4.87
C GLN A 18 -7.69 -0.58 -3.68
N LEU A 19 -8.37 -1.22 -2.72
CA LEU A 19 -7.72 -1.85 -1.56
C LEU A 19 -6.81 -3.02 -1.95
N LYS A 20 -7.25 -3.88 -2.88
CA LYS A 20 -6.39 -4.97 -3.40
C LYS A 20 -5.15 -4.42 -4.10
N ARG A 21 -5.32 -3.36 -4.89
CA ARG A 21 -4.19 -2.69 -5.56
C ARG A 21 -3.21 -2.12 -4.52
N LEU A 22 -3.74 -1.52 -3.45
CA LEU A 22 -2.93 -1.00 -2.36
C LEU A 22 -2.20 -2.12 -1.59
N GLU A 23 -2.81 -3.28 -1.39
CA GLU A 23 -2.17 -4.46 -0.81
C GLU A 23 -0.95 -4.89 -1.64
N ILE A 24 -1.11 -4.99 -2.97
CA ILE A 24 -0.01 -5.35 -3.88
C ILE A 24 1.11 -4.29 -3.82
N LEU A 25 0.76 -3.00 -3.92
CA LEU A 25 1.74 -1.92 -3.85
C LEU A 25 2.50 -1.90 -2.52
N SER A 26 1.82 -2.19 -1.41
CA SER A 26 2.45 -2.28 -0.09
C SER A 26 3.48 -3.41 -0.01
N ILE A 27 3.23 -4.55 -0.67
CA ILE A 27 4.17 -5.68 -0.70
C ILE A 27 5.40 -5.32 -1.56
N ILE A 28 5.17 -4.71 -2.73
CA ILE A 28 6.25 -4.30 -3.63
C ILE A 28 7.15 -3.25 -2.96
N GLU A 29 6.54 -2.22 -2.36
CA GLU A 29 7.24 -1.16 -1.64
C GLU A 29 8.11 -1.73 -0.51
N ALA A 30 7.55 -2.57 0.37
CA ALA A 30 8.28 -3.22 1.44
C ALA A 30 9.43 -4.10 0.93
N THR A 31 9.24 -4.80 -0.18
CA THR A 31 10.27 -5.64 -0.81
C THR A 31 11.40 -4.78 -1.36
N THR A 32 11.09 -3.66 -2.04
CA THR A 32 12.12 -2.75 -2.57
C THR A 32 12.93 -2.09 -1.46
N LEU A 33 12.28 -1.69 -0.36
CA LEU A 33 12.97 -1.14 0.82
C LEU A 33 13.89 -2.17 1.47
N LEU A 34 13.42 -3.42 1.59
CA LEU A 34 14.21 -4.52 2.13
C LEU A 34 15.43 -4.84 1.26
N LEU A 35 15.29 -4.85 -0.07
CA LEU A 35 16.43 -5.03 -0.98
C LEU A 35 17.41 -3.86 -0.91
N LEU A 36 16.91 -2.63 -0.83
CA LEU A 36 17.74 -1.44 -0.72
C LEU A 36 18.58 -1.47 0.56
N LEU A 37 17.95 -1.73 1.72
CA LEU A 37 18.64 -1.72 3.01
C LEU A 37 19.41 -3.01 3.32
N GLY A 38 18.86 -4.16 2.96
CA GLY A 38 19.44 -5.47 3.26
C GLY A 38 20.50 -5.94 2.26
N VAL A 39 20.47 -5.44 1.02
CA VAL A 39 21.44 -5.83 -0.02
C VAL A 39 22.26 -4.63 -0.45
N ALA A 40 21.62 -3.55 -0.91
CA ALA A 40 22.34 -2.44 -1.55
C ALA A 40 23.25 -1.67 -0.59
N VAL A 41 22.80 -1.44 0.65
CA VAL A 41 23.58 -0.74 1.67
C VAL A 41 24.80 -1.55 2.13
N PRO A 42 24.68 -2.85 2.48
CA PRO A 42 25.85 -3.70 2.76
C PRO A 42 26.80 -3.81 1.58
N LEU A 43 26.28 -3.95 0.36
CA LEU A 43 27.09 -4.04 -0.85
C LEU A 43 27.92 -2.77 -1.08
N LYS A 44 27.33 -1.60 -0.81
CA LYS A 44 28.03 -0.31 -0.88
C LYS A 44 29.13 -0.18 0.18
N HIS A 45 28.85 -0.51 1.44
CA HIS A 45 29.75 -0.17 2.56
C HIS A 45 30.76 -1.29 2.89
N VAL A 46 30.39 -2.56 2.74
CA VAL A 46 31.26 -3.72 3.03
C VAL A 46 32.10 -4.09 1.82
N PHE A 47 31.50 -4.08 0.63
CA PHE A 47 32.16 -4.52 -0.61
C PHE A 47 32.58 -3.36 -1.52
N GLY A 48 32.35 -2.10 -1.10
CA GLY A 48 32.75 -0.92 -1.86
C GLY A 48 32.03 -0.75 -3.20
N TRP A 49 30.88 -1.41 -3.41
CA TRP A 49 30.21 -1.46 -4.71
C TRP A 49 28.90 -0.66 -4.70
N PRO A 50 28.93 0.64 -5.05
CA PRO A 50 27.80 1.55 -4.84
C PRO A 50 26.65 1.36 -5.85
N LEU A 51 26.89 0.62 -6.94
CA LEU A 51 25.95 0.47 -8.06
C LEU A 51 24.57 -0.02 -7.61
N GLY A 52 24.53 -0.96 -6.65
CA GLY A 52 23.27 -1.46 -6.10
C GLY A 52 22.39 -0.35 -5.52
N SER A 53 22.97 0.55 -4.72
CA SER A 53 22.23 1.67 -4.11
C SER A 53 21.83 2.76 -5.11
N GLN A 54 22.63 2.95 -6.17
CA GLN A 54 22.34 3.92 -7.23
C GLN A 54 21.15 3.50 -8.09
N ILE A 55 20.91 2.20 -8.24
CA ILE A 55 19.78 1.65 -8.99
C ILE A 55 18.57 1.45 -8.06
N LEU A 56 18.76 0.76 -6.93
CA LEU A 56 17.66 0.44 -6.02
C LEU A 56 17.07 1.68 -5.33
N GLY A 57 17.86 2.72 -5.10
CA GLY A 57 17.38 3.97 -4.47
C GLY A 57 16.27 4.64 -5.29
N PRO A 58 16.52 5.02 -6.56
CA PRO A 58 15.50 5.57 -7.44
C PRO A 58 14.32 4.63 -7.70
N VAL A 59 14.57 3.32 -7.85
CA VAL A 59 13.50 2.32 -8.03
C VAL A 59 12.57 2.29 -6.81
N HIS A 60 13.13 2.21 -5.62
CA HIS A 60 12.35 2.26 -4.38
C HIS A 60 11.59 3.58 -4.25
N GLY A 61 12.25 4.73 -4.50
CA GLY A 61 11.61 6.04 -4.45
C GLY A 61 10.40 6.14 -5.39
N LEU A 62 10.50 5.63 -6.62
CA LEU A 62 9.38 5.60 -7.56
C LEU A 62 8.24 4.70 -7.06
N VAL A 63 8.55 3.49 -6.58
CA VAL A 63 7.54 2.57 -6.02
C VAL A 63 6.85 3.19 -4.81
N PHE A 64 7.58 3.86 -3.93
CA PHE A 64 7.04 4.56 -2.77
C PHE A 64 6.06 5.67 -3.15
N LEU A 65 6.37 6.46 -4.19
CA LEU A 65 5.45 7.48 -4.71
C LEU A 65 4.17 6.87 -5.28
N VAL A 66 4.27 5.75 -6.02
CA VAL A 66 3.10 5.02 -6.55
C VAL A 66 2.26 4.45 -5.39
N TYR A 67 2.90 3.94 -4.34
CA TYR A 67 2.22 3.48 -3.13
C TYR A 67 1.45 4.63 -2.45
N LEU A 68 2.11 5.78 -2.24
CA LEU A 68 1.48 6.95 -1.62
C LEU A 68 0.29 7.45 -2.45
N TRP A 69 0.41 7.44 -3.78
CA TRP A 69 -0.71 7.73 -4.68
C TRP A 69 -1.87 6.74 -4.52
N GLY A 70 -1.59 5.45 -4.31
CA GLY A 70 -2.60 4.44 -3.96
C GLY A 70 -3.30 4.74 -2.63
N VAL A 71 -2.55 5.11 -1.60
CA VAL A 71 -3.10 5.50 -0.29
C VAL A 71 -4.04 6.70 -0.43
N MET A 72 -3.64 7.72 -1.18
CA MET A 72 -4.47 8.92 -1.41
C MET A 72 -5.78 8.59 -2.12
N GLN A 73 -5.77 7.67 -3.09
CA GLN A 73 -7.01 7.24 -3.78
C GLN A 73 -7.98 6.51 -2.84
N VAL A 74 -7.48 5.62 -1.99
CA VAL A 74 -8.30 4.90 -0.99
C VAL A 74 -8.86 5.88 0.05
N MET A 75 -8.06 6.86 0.48
CA MET A 75 -8.47 7.91 1.42
C MET A 75 -9.57 8.80 0.84
N ALA A 76 -9.50 9.11 -0.46
CA ALA A 76 -10.49 9.94 -1.15
C ALA A 76 -11.89 9.28 -1.21
N GLY A 77 -11.99 7.96 -1.05
CA GLY A 77 -13.27 7.24 -0.93
C GLY A 77 -14.07 7.55 0.35
N GLY A 78 -13.43 8.16 1.35
CA GLY A 78 -14.09 8.50 2.62
C GLY A 78 -14.10 7.34 3.63
N GLY A 79 -14.42 7.63 4.89
CA GLY A 79 -14.47 6.62 5.96
C GLY A 79 -13.12 6.26 6.62
N TRP A 80 -12.05 6.93 6.22
CA TRP A 80 -10.71 6.79 6.81
C TRP A 80 -10.32 8.02 7.64
N ARG A 81 -9.70 7.80 8.80
CA ARG A 81 -9.20 8.88 9.68
C ARG A 81 -7.81 9.30 9.22
N TRP A 82 -7.49 10.60 9.32
CA TRP A 82 -6.14 11.12 9.07
C TRP A 82 -5.03 10.36 9.84
N VAL A 83 -5.33 9.91 11.05
CA VAL A 83 -4.44 9.08 11.87
C VAL A 83 -4.08 7.76 11.20
N GLU A 84 -5.00 7.15 10.44
CA GLU A 84 -4.75 5.91 9.69
C GLU A 84 -3.81 6.17 8.50
N MET A 85 -3.92 7.32 7.83
CA MET A 85 -2.99 7.73 6.77
C MET A 85 -1.57 7.88 7.31
N VAL A 86 -1.40 8.64 8.39
CA VAL A 86 -0.09 8.83 9.04
C VAL A 86 0.47 7.49 9.50
N ARG A 87 -0.38 6.60 10.04
CA ARG A 87 0.04 5.25 10.40
C ARG A 87 0.53 4.44 9.20
N LEU A 88 -0.22 4.41 8.09
CA LEU A 88 0.19 3.69 6.87
C LEU A 88 1.54 4.20 6.35
N PHE A 89 1.74 5.52 6.36
CA PHE A 89 2.98 6.17 5.94
C PHE A 89 4.16 5.89 6.87
N MET A 90 3.99 6.10 8.19
CA MET A 90 5.05 5.88 9.17
C MET A 90 5.48 4.42 9.23
N ILE A 91 4.53 3.49 9.06
CA ILE A 91 4.82 2.08 8.97
C ILE A 91 5.58 1.77 7.66
N ALA A 92 5.20 2.32 6.51
CA ALA A 92 5.93 2.09 5.25
C ALA A 92 7.42 2.52 5.32
N LEU A 93 7.76 3.54 6.12
CA LEU A 93 9.14 4.00 6.30
C LEU A 93 10.01 3.07 7.18
N ILE A 94 9.40 2.17 7.94
CA ILE A 94 10.12 1.22 8.78
C ILE A 94 10.43 -0.01 7.92
N PRO A 95 11.69 -0.50 7.87
CA PRO A 95 11.98 -1.79 7.25
C PRO A 95 11.07 -2.86 7.84
N PHE A 96 10.44 -3.67 6.97
CA PHE A 96 9.37 -4.64 7.29
C PHE A 96 7.98 -4.06 7.63
N GLY A 97 7.81 -2.74 7.67
CA GLY A 97 6.54 -2.15 8.07
C GLY A 97 5.38 -2.42 7.09
N GLY A 98 5.63 -2.49 5.78
CA GLY A 98 4.56 -2.85 4.83
C GLY A 98 3.89 -4.21 5.12
N PHE A 99 4.58 -5.16 5.78
CA PHE A 99 3.96 -6.42 6.25
C PHE A 99 2.96 -6.19 7.39
N PHE A 100 3.19 -5.19 8.25
CA PHE A 100 2.27 -4.81 9.33
C PHE A 100 1.05 -4.02 8.84
N ASN A 101 1.07 -3.47 7.62
CA ASN A 101 -0.10 -2.83 7.00
C ASN A 101 -1.11 -3.83 6.42
N LEU A 102 -0.67 -5.05 6.09
CA LEU A 102 -1.50 -6.08 5.45
C LEU A 102 -2.75 -6.47 6.27
N PRO A 103 -2.67 -6.71 7.59
CA PRO A 103 -3.84 -7.05 8.40
C PRO A 103 -4.92 -5.96 8.34
N LEU A 104 -4.53 -4.68 8.42
CA LEU A 104 -5.46 -3.55 8.41
C LEU A 104 -6.22 -3.46 7.06
N LEU A 105 -5.50 -3.57 5.94
CA LEU A 105 -6.08 -3.55 4.61
C LEU A 105 -7.05 -4.72 4.40
N ARG A 106 -6.68 -5.92 4.87
CA ARG A 106 -7.52 -7.13 4.80
C ARG A 106 -8.78 -7.03 5.65
N HIS A 107 -8.68 -6.48 6.87
CA HIS A 107 -9.86 -6.25 7.72
C HIS A 107 -10.86 -5.29 7.07
N ARG A 108 -10.38 -4.21 6.44
CA ARG A 108 -11.24 -3.24 5.73
C ARG A 108 -11.87 -3.83 4.47
N ALA A 109 -11.10 -4.58 3.69
CA ALA A 109 -11.62 -5.30 2.52
C ALA A 109 -12.69 -6.34 2.89
N ALA A 110 -12.56 -7.01 4.05
CA ALA A 110 -13.55 -7.95 4.54
C ALA A 110 -14.87 -7.27 4.95
N GLN A 111 -14.81 -6.09 5.60
CA GLN A 111 -16.00 -5.31 5.95
C GLN A 111 -16.77 -4.84 4.70
N LEU A 112 -16.05 -4.36 3.68
CA LEU A 112 -16.68 -3.91 2.43
C LEU A 112 -17.29 -5.06 1.61
N ARG A 113 -16.67 -6.25 1.62
CA ARG A 113 -17.26 -7.46 1.01
C ARG A 113 -18.60 -7.86 1.64
N GLY A 114 -18.72 -7.73 2.98
CA GLY A 114 -19.96 -8.06 3.69
C GLY A 114 -21.13 -7.13 3.38
N MET A 115 -20.86 -5.86 3.03
CA MET A 115 -21.90 -4.90 2.63
C MET A 115 -22.31 -5.04 1.15
N ALA A 116 -21.39 -5.51 0.29
CA ALA A 116 -21.64 -5.65 -1.16
C ALA A 116 -22.40 -6.94 -1.54
N GLN A 117 -22.56 -7.90 -0.63
CA GLN A 117 -23.38 -9.10 -0.81
C GLN A 117 -24.36 -9.27 0.37
N PRO A 118 -25.47 -8.51 0.41
CA PRO A 118 -26.59 -8.87 1.27
C PRO A 118 -27.23 -10.15 0.71
N SER A 119 -27.28 -11.20 1.52
CA SER A 119 -28.04 -12.44 1.30
C SER A 119 -29.52 -12.17 1.01
#